data_AF-A0A6I7P5K6-F1
#
_entry.id   AF-A0A6I7P5K6-F1
#
_cell.length_a   1.000
_cell.length_b   1.000
_cell.length_c   1.000
_cell.angle_alpha   90.00
_cell.angle_beta   90.00
_cell.angle_gamma   90.00
#
_symmetry.space_group_name_H-M   'P 1'
#
loop_
_entity.id
_entity.type
_entity.pdbx_description
1 polymer ?
#
loop_
_entity_poly.entity_id
_entity_poly.type
_entity_poly.pdbx_seq_one_letter_code
_entity_poly.pdbx_strand_id
1 'polypeptide(L)'
;MPLTAKAELFARAVALGSEIVWLHCYGERFINPKLGRPAGPPRMPAGTGPTISAGAAIPGAPELLPDDMEYDVAGRRLRIGRGFVDNVPSAVVAYEVSGRNVLRQWFSYRKRDRTRPVIGDRRPPSPLDRIQPDHWLP
;
A
#
# COMPACT_ATOMS: atom_id res chain seq x y z
N MET A 1 6.19 27.65 -5.30
CA MET A 1 5.52 27.23 -4.05
C MET A 1 5.22 28.47 -3.22
N PRO A 2 3.96 28.93 -3.12
CA PRO A 2 3.64 30.02 -2.21
C PRO A 2 3.78 29.54 -0.76
N LEU A 3 4.40 30.36 0.09
CA LEU A 3 4.50 30.13 1.54
C LEU A 3 3.40 30.90 2.26
N THR A 4 2.75 30.28 3.23
CA THR A 4 1.75 30.97 4.07
C THR A 4 2.43 32.09 4.86
N ALA A 5 1.85 33.29 4.86
CA ALA A 5 2.32 34.40 5.69
C ALA A 5 2.12 34.15 7.20
N LYS A 6 1.25 33.19 7.57
CA LYS A 6 1.04 32.77 8.96
C LYS A 6 2.10 31.77 9.38
N ALA A 7 3.07 32.21 10.18
CA ALA A 7 4.20 31.41 10.66
C ALA A 7 3.75 30.14 11.41
N GLU A 8 2.71 30.23 12.24
CA GLU A 8 2.16 29.08 12.97
C GLU A 8 1.60 27.99 12.04
N LEU A 9 0.94 28.40 10.96
CA LEU A 9 0.41 27.46 9.97
C LEU A 9 1.56 26.78 9.21
N PHE A 10 2.63 27.51 8.90
CA PHE A 10 3.83 26.94 8.30
C PHE A 10 4.47 25.90 9.23
N ALA A 11 4.65 26.24 10.51
CA ALA A 11 5.23 25.32 11.49
C ALA A 11 4.40 24.03 11.62
N ARG A 12 3.07 24.14 11.63
CA ARG A 12 2.17 22.96 11.62
C ARG A 12 2.33 22.12 10.37
N ALA A 13 2.43 22.75 9.19
CA ALA A 13 2.64 22.03 7.93
C ALA A 13 4.00 21.30 7.91
N VAL A 14 5.06 21.92 8.45
CA VAL A 14 6.37 21.28 8.59
C VAL A 14 6.32 20.07 9.53
N ALA A 15 5.60 20.18 10.66
CA ALA A 15 5.44 19.07 11.58
C ALA A 15 4.71 17.88 10.93
N LEU A 16 3.59 18.14 10.25
CA LEU A 16 2.83 17.12 9.51
C LEU A 16 3.67 16.51 8.38
N GLY A 17 4.38 17.33 7.60
CA GLY A 17 5.25 16.84 6.53
C GLY A 17 6.38 15.96 7.06
N SER A 18 6.96 16.31 8.22
CA SER A 18 7.99 15.50 8.87
C SER A 18 7.45 14.14 9.33
N GLU A 19 6.19 14.07 9.78
CA GLU A 19 5.53 12.82 10.12
C GLU A 19 5.23 11.97 8.87
N ILE A 20 4.72 12.57 7.80
CA ILE A 20 4.48 11.88 6.52
C ILE A 20 5.78 11.29 5.98
N VAL A 21 6.88 12.05 5.96
CA VAL A 21 8.17 11.51 5.49
C VAL A 21 8.67 10.40 6.41
N TRP A 22 8.52 10.52 7.73
CA TRP A 22 8.86 9.44 8.66
C TRP A 22 8.06 8.15 8.38
N LEU A 23 6.74 8.26 8.14
CA LEU A 23 5.87 7.14 7.78
C LEU A 23 6.28 6.49 6.45
N HIS A 24 6.56 7.31 5.42
CA HIS A 24 6.89 6.84 4.07
C HIS A 24 8.33 6.32 3.91
N CYS A 25 9.22 6.67 4.84
CA CYS A 25 10.59 6.17 4.89
C CYS A 25 10.78 5.12 5.99
N TYR A 26 9.71 4.46 6.44
CA TYR A 26 9.76 3.38 7.43
C TYR A 26 10.58 3.74 8.69
N GLY A 27 10.48 4.99 9.12
CA GLY A 27 11.17 5.49 10.31
C GLY A 27 12.69 5.64 10.19
N GLU A 28 13.24 5.71 8.98
CA GLU A 28 14.65 6.04 8.74
C GLU A 28 14.93 7.54 8.71
N ARG A 29 13.91 8.36 8.41
CA ARG A 29 14.02 9.82 8.27
C ARG A 29 13.11 10.52 9.27
N PHE A 30 13.51 11.73 9.69
CA PHE A 30 12.76 12.56 10.63
C PHE A 30 12.42 11.86 11.97
N ILE A 31 13.32 11.00 12.46
CA ILE A 31 13.20 10.32 13.75
C ILE A 31 13.10 11.35 14.87
N ASN A 32 12.06 11.25 15.69
CA ASN A 32 11.86 12.06 16.90
C ASN A 32 10.98 11.30 17.91
N PRO A 33 11.57 10.51 18.83
CA PRO A 33 10.83 9.74 19.82
C PRO A 33 9.97 10.60 20.75
N LYS A 34 10.38 11.84 21.04
CA LYS A 34 9.61 12.78 21.89
C LYS A 34 8.28 13.19 21.25
N LEU A 35 8.15 13.02 19.93
CA LEU A 35 6.93 13.27 19.17
C LEU A 35 6.30 11.96 18.65
N GLY A 36 6.61 10.81 19.26
CA GLY A 36 6.03 9.52 18.87
C GLY A 36 6.57 8.94 17.56
N ARG A 37 7.73 9.43 17.08
CA ARG A 37 8.37 8.98 15.83
C ARG A 37 9.69 8.27 16.10
N PRO A 38 9.69 7.07 16.71
CA PRO A 38 10.93 6.33 16.99
C PRO A 38 11.66 5.90 15.71
N ALA A 39 12.90 5.44 15.87
CA ALA A 39 13.64 4.83 14.78
C ALA A 39 13.02 3.47 14.41
N GLY A 40 13.05 3.15 13.12
CA GLY A 40 12.58 1.88 12.58
C GLY A 40 11.10 1.90 12.15
N PRO A 41 10.64 0.80 11.54
CA PRO A 41 9.34 0.77 10.88
C PRO A 41 8.18 1.10 11.82
N PRO A 42 7.36 2.13 11.54
CA PRO A 42 6.19 2.46 12.34
C PRO A 42 5.28 1.25 12.54
N ARG A 43 4.75 1.08 13.74
CA ARG A 43 3.82 0.00 14.09
C ARG A 43 2.59 0.57 14.77
N MET A 44 1.44 0.02 14.41
CA MET A 44 0.21 0.24 15.18
C MET A 44 0.28 -0.53 16.50
N PRO A 45 -0.49 -0.12 17.53
CA PRO A 45 -0.62 -0.91 18.76
C PRO A 45 -0.92 -2.38 18.46
N ALA A 46 -0.38 -3.28 19.28
CA ALA A 46 -0.55 -4.71 19.09
C ALA A 46 -2.04 -5.09 18.98
N GLY A 47 -2.39 -5.90 17.99
CA GLY A 47 -3.78 -6.32 17.73
C GLY A 47 -4.66 -5.29 17.03
N THR A 48 -4.16 -4.09 16.74
CA THR A 48 -4.95 -3.02 16.07
C THR A 48 -4.57 -2.77 14.63
N GLY A 49 -3.44 -3.32 14.17
CA GLY A 49 -3.00 -3.22 12.78
C GLY A 49 -3.51 -4.36 11.89
N PRO A 50 -3.32 -4.25 10.56
CA PRO A 50 -3.59 -5.33 9.62
C PRO A 50 -2.76 -6.57 9.93
N THR A 51 -3.36 -7.75 9.84
CA THR A 51 -2.70 -9.04 10.14
C THR A 51 -3.13 -10.12 9.17
N ILE A 52 -2.26 -11.10 8.90
CA ILE A 52 -2.62 -12.32 8.18
C ILE A 52 -2.78 -13.42 9.22
N SER A 53 -4.01 -13.85 9.48
CA SER A 53 -4.30 -14.91 10.45
C SER A 53 -3.81 -16.27 9.97
N ALA A 54 -3.65 -17.22 10.89
CA ALA A 54 -3.36 -18.62 10.56
C ALA A 54 -4.46 -19.16 9.61
N GLY A 55 -4.05 -19.74 8.47
CA GLY A 55 -4.96 -20.22 7.44
C GLY A 55 -5.46 -19.15 6.45
N ALA A 56 -5.13 -17.87 6.65
CA ALA A 56 -5.47 -16.77 5.74
C ALA A 56 -4.34 -16.42 4.76
N ALA A 57 -3.34 -17.31 4.64
CA ALA A 57 -2.16 -17.08 3.81
C ALA A 57 -2.56 -16.71 2.37
N ILE A 58 -1.94 -15.64 1.86
CA ILE A 58 -2.13 -15.22 0.48
C ILE A 58 -1.27 -16.14 -0.40
N PRO A 59 -1.85 -16.78 -1.43
CA PRO A 59 -1.09 -17.63 -2.34
C PRO A 59 0.13 -16.92 -2.94
N GLY A 60 1.25 -17.62 -2.91
CA GLY A 60 2.53 -17.28 -3.53
C GLY A 60 3.30 -18.56 -3.79
N ALA A 61 4.50 -18.48 -4.38
CA ALA A 61 5.27 -19.67 -4.78
C ALA A 61 5.27 -20.78 -3.70
N PRO A 62 4.97 -22.04 -4.07
CA PRO A 62 4.83 -22.58 -5.43
C PRO A 62 3.44 -22.37 -6.08
N GLU A 63 2.47 -21.81 -5.35
CA GLU A 63 1.15 -21.48 -5.90
C GLU A 63 1.23 -20.25 -6.81
N LEU A 64 0.30 -20.16 -7.75
CA LEU A 64 0.20 -18.98 -8.62
C LEU A 64 -0.19 -17.74 -7.82
N LEU A 65 0.35 -16.60 -8.23
CA LEU A 65 -0.11 -15.30 -7.75
C LEU A 65 -1.63 -15.14 -7.95
N PRO A 66 -2.30 -14.41 -7.05
CA PRO A 66 -3.73 -14.12 -7.17
C PRO A 66 -4.03 -13.14 -8.32
N ASP A 67 -5.23 -13.21 -8.88
CA ASP A 67 -5.73 -12.25 -9.88
C ASP A 67 -6.72 -11.22 -9.33
N ASP A 68 -7.33 -11.55 -8.19
CA ASP A 68 -8.45 -10.80 -7.63
C ASP A 68 -8.11 -10.25 -6.25
N MET A 69 -8.61 -9.05 -5.98
CA MET A 69 -8.52 -8.39 -4.69
C MET A 69 -9.83 -7.66 -4.41
N GLU A 70 -10.45 -8.00 -3.29
CA GLU A 70 -11.77 -7.52 -2.89
C GLU A 70 -11.78 -7.13 -1.42
N TYR A 71 -12.64 -6.18 -1.05
CA TYR A 71 -12.78 -5.75 0.34
C TYR A 71 -14.13 -6.18 0.91
N ASP A 72 -14.07 -6.98 1.97
CA ASP A 72 -15.21 -7.31 2.82
C ASP A 72 -15.31 -6.26 3.93
N VAL A 73 -16.30 -5.38 3.81
CA VAL A 73 -16.55 -4.29 4.76
C VAL A 73 -17.01 -4.84 6.12
N ALA A 74 -17.83 -5.89 6.14
CA ALA A 74 -18.40 -6.44 7.37
C ALA A 74 -17.30 -7.12 8.21
N GLY A 75 -16.44 -7.90 7.56
CA GLY A 75 -15.29 -8.55 8.19
C GLY A 75 -14.08 -7.63 8.39
N ARG A 76 -14.06 -6.43 7.77
CA ARG A 76 -12.87 -5.57 7.64
C ARG A 76 -11.67 -6.33 7.08
N ARG A 77 -11.90 -7.06 5.98
CA ARG A 77 -10.93 -7.96 5.37
C ARG A 77 -10.61 -7.57 3.94
N LEU A 78 -9.32 -7.47 3.62
CA LEU A 78 -8.85 -7.38 2.24
C LEU A 78 -8.57 -8.80 1.73
N ARG A 79 -9.47 -9.35 0.94
CA ARG A 79 -9.33 -10.66 0.30
C ARG A 79 -8.41 -10.54 -0.90
N ILE A 80 -7.45 -11.45 -1.01
CA ILE A 80 -6.50 -11.50 -2.11
C ILE A 80 -6.38 -12.95 -2.56
N GLY A 81 -7.00 -13.27 -3.70
CA GLY A 81 -7.23 -14.65 -4.12
C GLY A 81 -7.93 -15.46 -3.03
N ARG A 82 -7.29 -16.55 -2.58
CA ARG A 82 -7.82 -17.41 -1.50
C ARG A 82 -7.45 -16.96 -0.08
N GLY A 83 -6.50 -16.04 0.05
CA GLY A 83 -6.08 -15.50 1.35
C GLY A 83 -6.75 -14.18 1.68
N PHE A 84 -6.46 -13.63 2.85
CA PHE A 84 -6.93 -12.31 3.24
C PHE A 84 -6.05 -11.66 4.33
N VAL A 85 -6.10 -10.34 4.38
CA VAL A 85 -5.57 -9.54 5.47
C VAL A 85 -6.74 -9.10 6.36
N ASP A 86 -6.72 -9.48 7.62
CA ASP A 86 -7.66 -9.05 8.66
C ASP A 86 -7.38 -7.63 9.11
N ASN A 87 -8.40 -7.03 9.74
CA ASN A 87 -8.32 -5.75 10.44
C ASN A 87 -7.78 -4.62 9.54
N VAL A 88 -8.29 -4.58 8.30
CA VAL A 88 -8.02 -3.51 7.34
C VAL A 88 -9.18 -2.50 7.43
N PRO A 89 -8.97 -1.28 7.96
CA PRO A 89 -10.01 -0.27 8.02
C PRO A 89 -10.42 0.21 6.62
N SER A 90 -11.70 0.55 6.43
CA SER A 90 -12.20 1.07 5.15
C SER A 90 -11.45 2.32 4.67
N ALA A 91 -10.95 3.14 5.60
CA ALA A 91 -10.14 4.32 5.28
C ALA A 91 -8.82 3.97 4.59
N VAL A 92 -8.20 2.82 4.92
CA VAL A 92 -7.00 2.33 4.24
C VAL A 92 -7.34 1.89 2.82
N VAL A 93 -8.48 1.21 2.66
CA VAL A 93 -8.95 0.75 1.34
C VAL A 93 -9.35 1.91 0.44
N ALA A 94 -9.91 2.98 1.01
CA ALA A 94 -10.31 4.18 0.28
C ALA A 94 -9.15 5.16 0.04
N TYR A 95 -7.95 4.91 0.57
CA TYR A 95 -6.85 5.86 0.48
C TYR A 95 -6.34 6.02 -0.96
N GLU A 96 -6.22 7.27 -1.39
CA GLU A 96 -5.80 7.64 -2.74
C GLU A 96 -4.72 8.71 -2.72
N VAL A 97 -3.85 8.67 -3.74
CA VAL A 97 -2.89 9.71 -4.03
C VAL A 97 -3.14 10.20 -5.45
N SER A 98 -3.40 11.49 -5.62
CA SER A 98 -3.70 12.11 -6.93
C SER A 98 -4.86 11.41 -7.68
N GLY A 99 -5.92 11.05 -6.96
CA GLY A 99 -7.08 10.34 -7.53
C GLY A 99 -6.82 8.89 -7.91
N ARG A 100 -5.72 8.29 -7.43
CA ARG A 100 -5.41 6.87 -7.63
C ARG A 100 -5.43 6.13 -6.32
N ASN A 101 -6.33 5.16 -6.21
CA ASN A 101 -6.34 4.20 -5.12
C ASN A 101 -5.04 3.41 -5.01
N VAL A 102 -4.36 3.51 -3.87
CA VAL A 102 -3.01 2.97 -3.67
C VAL A 102 -3.00 1.43 -3.72
N LEU A 103 -3.93 0.77 -3.02
CA LEU A 103 -4.00 -0.69 -3.00
C LEU A 103 -4.32 -1.27 -4.37
N ARG A 104 -5.37 -0.74 -5.04
CA ARG A 104 -5.76 -1.20 -6.38
C ARG A 104 -4.62 -0.99 -7.39
N GLN A 105 -3.93 0.14 -7.33
CA GLN A 105 -2.78 0.39 -8.17
C GLN A 105 -1.66 -0.61 -7.90
N TRP A 106 -1.26 -0.76 -6.63
CA TRP A 106 -0.21 -1.69 -6.22
C TRP A 106 -0.49 -3.12 -6.69
N PHE A 107 -1.74 -3.59 -6.51
CA PHE A 107 -2.17 -4.92 -6.89
C PHE A 107 -2.21 -5.11 -8.41
N SER A 108 -2.63 -4.11 -9.18
CA SER A 108 -2.70 -4.21 -10.65
C SER A 108 -1.36 -4.55 -11.32
N TYR A 109 -0.24 -4.18 -10.69
CA TYR A 109 1.12 -4.52 -11.16
C TYR A 109 1.66 -5.84 -10.61
N ARG A 110 0.98 -6.44 -9.62
CA ARG A 110 1.49 -7.56 -8.82
C ARG A 110 0.58 -8.78 -8.78
N LYS A 111 -0.60 -8.70 -9.38
CA LYS A 111 -1.44 -9.85 -9.69
C LYS A 111 -0.81 -10.73 -10.77
N ARG A 112 -1.29 -11.97 -10.92
CA ARG A 112 -0.75 -12.92 -11.92
C ARG A 112 -0.83 -12.36 -13.34
N ASP A 113 -2.04 -12.10 -13.83
CA ASP A 113 -2.27 -11.48 -15.13
C ASP A 113 -2.17 -9.96 -15.03
N ARG A 114 -1.05 -9.45 -15.53
CA ARG A 114 -0.72 -8.02 -15.55
C ARG A 114 -1.04 -7.38 -16.90
N THR A 115 -1.71 -8.12 -17.79
CA THR A 115 -2.08 -7.63 -19.11
C THR A 115 -2.94 -6.38 -18.98
N ARG A 116 -2.54 -5.31 -19.66
CA ARG A 116 -3.30 -4.08 -19.70
C ARG A 116 -4.20 -4.08 -20.93
N PRO A 117 -5.45 -3.60 -20.83
CA PRO A 117 -6.27 -3.34 -22.00
C PRO A 117 -5.50 -2.48 -23.00
N VAL A 118 -5.42 -2.94 -24.25
CA VAL A 118 -4.85 -2.16 -25.35
C VAL A 118 -5.88 -1.09 -25.70
N ILE A 119 -5.61 0.16 -25.36
CA ILE A 119 -6.49 1.30 -25.65
C ILE A 119 -5.96 1.99 -26.91
N GLY A 120 -6.78 2.01 -27.96
CA GLY A 120 -6.46 2.64 -29.25
C GLY A 120 -5.38 1.88 -30.04
N ASP A 121 -4.77 2.57 -31.03
CA ASP A 121 -3.71 2.03 -31.90
C ASP A 121 -2.34 1.95 -31.19
N ARG A 122 -2.33 1.49 -29.94
CA ARG A 122 -1.09 1.29 -29.20
C ARG A 122 -0.35 0.07 -29.73
N ARG A 123 0.98 0.18 -29.71
CA ARG A 123 1.88 -0.92 -30.06
C ARG A 123 1.50 -2.19 -29.28
N PRO A 124 1.45 -3.36 -29.93
CA PRO A 124 1.24 -4.63 -29.23
C PRO A 124 2.25 -4.81 -28.08
N PRO A 125 1.86 -5.45 -26.97
CA PRO A 125 2.75 -5.68 -25.84
C PRO A 125 4.01 -6.45 -26.28
N SER A 126 5.15 -6.09 -25.69
CA SER A 126 6.45 -6.67 -26.01
C SER A 126 6.56 -8.08 -25.44
N PRO A 127 7.30 -9.02 -26.06
CA PRO A 127 7.64 -10.29 -25.42
C PRO A 127 8.30 -10.14 -24.05
N LEU A 128 8.99 -9.01 -23.81
CA LEU A 128 9.58 -8.68 -22.50
C LEU A 128 8.53 -8.49 -21.40
N ASP A 129 7.29 -8.11 -21.74
CA ASP A 129 6.22 -7.93 -20.75
C ASP A 129 5.84 -9.25 -20.06
N ARG A 130 6.18 -10.39 -20.68
CA ARG A 130 5.98 -11.75 -20.13
C ARG A 130 7.02 -12.12 -19.07
N ILE A 131 8.13 -11.40 -18.99
CA ILE A 131 9.16 -11.63 -17.99
C ILE A 131 8.71 -10.94 -16.70
N GLN A 132 8.07 -11.69 -15.82
CA GLN A 132 7.54 -11.21 -14.55
C GLN A 132 7.95 -12.16 -13.42
N PRO A 133 8.08 -11.67 -12.18
CA PRO A 133 8.19 -12.53 -11.01
C PRO A 133 6.95 -13.43 -10.90
N ASP A 134 7.20 -14.71 -10.66
CA ASP A 134 6.19 -15.74 -10.41
C ASP A 134 5.67 -15.72 -8.96
N HIS A 135 6.30 -14.95 -8.06
CA HIS A 135 5.88 -14.71 -6.69
C HIS A 135 6.20 -13.29 -6.21
N TRP A 136 5.69 -12.92 -5.02
CA TRP A 136 6.07 -11.68 -4.34
C TRP A 136 7.37 -11.88 -3.57
N LEU A 137 8.35 -11.01 -3.83
CA LEU A 137 9.61 -10.99 -3.12
C LEU A 137 9.40 -10.44 -1.68
N PRO A 138 10.16 -10.92 -0.69
CA PRO A 138 10.10 -10.44 0.68
C PRO A 138 10.54 -8.98 0.85
#